data_AF-A0A6A3QK00-F1
#
_entry.id   AF-A0A6A3QK00-F1
#
_cell.length_a   1.000
_cell.length_b   1.000
_cell.length_c   1.000
_cell.angle_alpha   90.00
_cell.angle_beta   90.00
_cell.angle_gamma   90.00
#
_symmetry.space_group_name_H-M   'P 1'
#
loop_
_entity.id
_entity.type
_entity.pdbx_description
1 polymer ?
#
loop_
_entity_poly.entity_id
_entity_poly.type
_entity_poly.pdbx_seq_one_letter_code
_entity_poly.pdbx_strand_id
1 'polypeptide(L)'
;MCRQWWEHSLNGKTDEAAADFPDLQVFVKDEIENPTARILEYPGKWCGVDDVEGLEQKFVTFYCSSEGGFKLQAEVEQPSSRERAIALNSLQGAWSGEWLSFGGEDMPGNQASEDAIATTWSTGPLNEDIEIVGRPEMSLFVTSDKPQALIMARLSDVSPSGKSTLITRGVVNLSHRHGHKLEQLKHMPIGEHTRIKWQLNACAYTMRAGHTLVLSLTPNYWPMVWPSPEPVELKVSFAEENLIKLPILPDGPSPSKNGVTCPVEEYPLDPGTPSRTISLR
;
A
#
# COMPACT_ATOMS: atom_id res chain seq x y z
N MET A 1 12.71 16.58 18.21
CA MET A 1 12.82 16.80 16.76
C MET A 1 12.14 18.08 16.26
N CYS A 2 10.81 18.14 16.08
CA CYS A 2 10.16 19.30 15.42
C CYS A 2 10.48 20.65 16.08
N ARG A 3 10.43 20.74 17.41
CA ARG A 3 10.81 21.96 18.14
C ARG A 3 12.27 22.35 17.91
N GLN A 4 13.20 21.40 18.02
CA GLN A 4 14.63 21.63 17.80
C GLN A 4 14.92 22.11 16.37
N TRP A 5 14.24 21.54 15.37
CA TRP A 5 14.32 22.00 13.98
C TRP A 5 13.83 23.45 13.84
N TRP A 6 12.68 23.80 14.43
CA TRP A 6 12.15 25.16 14.42
C TRP A 6 13.07 26.14 15.17
N GLU A 7 13.62 25.75 16.30
CA GLU A 7 14.56 26.58 17.07
C GLU A 7 15.85 26.82 16.28
N HIS A 8 16.44 25.77 15.68
CA HIS A 8 17.59 25.89 14.78
C HIS A 8 17.32 26.85 13.62
N SER A 9 16.15 26.70 12.99
CA SER A 9 15.82 27.44 11.76
C SER A 9 15.36 28.88 12.00
N LEU A 10 14.74 29.17 13.15
CA LEU A 10 14.06 30.45 13.40
C LEU A 10 14.69 31.31 14.50
N ASN A 11 15.34 30.73 15.52
CA ASN A 11 15.79 31.50 16.69
C ASN A 11 17.19 32.11 16.54
N GLY A 12 17.85 31.99 15.38
CA GLY A 12 19.17 32.57 15.11
C GLY A 12 20.30 32.04 16.00
N LYS A 13 20.02 31.06 16.86
CA LYS A 13 20.98 30.28 17.62
C LYS A 13 21.17 28.97 16.86
N THR A 14 22.41 28.67 16.50
CA THR A 14 22.81 27.37 15.95
C THR A 14 22.68 26.31 17.03
N ASP A 15 21.47 25.77 17.22
CA ASP A 15 21.31 24.49 17.89
C ASP A 15 21.72 23.40 16.87
N GLU A 16 22.99 22.99 16.91
CA GLU A 16 23.52 21.97 15.99
C GLU A 16 22.89 20.58 16.21
N ALA A 17 22.15 20.36 17.30
CA ALA A 17 21.48 19.09 17.56
C ALA A 17 20.42 18.73 16.50
N ALA A 18 19.95 19.72 15.73
CA ALA A 18 19.07 19.47 14.59
C ALA A 18 19.78 18.85 13.38
N ALA A 19 21.11 19.02 13.27
CA ALA A 19 21.93 18.40 12.21
C ALA A 19 22.24 16.92 12.49
N ASP A 20 22.01 16.44 13.72
CA ASP A 20 22.21 15.03 14.09
C ASP A 20 20.99 14.14 13.74
N PHE A 21 19.92 14.72 13.16
CA PHE A 21 18.78 13.93 12.69
C PHE A 21 19.09 13.23 11.37
N PRO A 22 18.62 11.99 11.18
CA PRO A 22 18.67 11.36 9.86
C PRO A 22 17.86 12.16 8.84
N ASP A 23 18.27 12.12 7.57
CA ASP A 23 17.56 12.73 6.43
C ASP A 23 16.08 12.35 6.38
N LEU A 24 15.76 11.11 6.75
CA LEU A 24 14.39 10.61 6.82
C LEU A 24 14.17 9.76 8.08
N GLN A 25 13.08 10.05 8.79
CA GLN A 25 12.55 9.18 9.86
C GLN A 25 11.23 8.56 9.42
N VAL A 26 11.15 7.23 9.56
CA VAL A 26 9.97 6.45 9.17
C VAL A 26 9.52 5.60 10.35
N PHE A 27 8.23 5.64 10.66
CA PHE A 27 7.63 4.67 11.57
C PHE A 27 7.22 3.43 10.77
N VAL A 28 7.95 2.33 10.95
CA VAL A 28 7.65 1.03 10.34
C VAL A 28 6.62 0.35 11.23
N LYS A 29 5.38 0.27 10.75
CA LYS A 29 4.30 -0.43 11.44
C LYS A 29 4.63 -1.93 11.52
N ASP A 30 4.20 -2.58 12.58
CA ASP A 30 4.26 -4.02 12.73
C ASP A 30 2.94 -4.67 12.30
N GLU A 31 2.88 -6.01 12.37
CA GLU A 31 1.63 -6.74 12.23
C GLU A 31 0.54 -6.21 13.18
N ILE A 32 -0.71 -6.30 12.73
CA ILE A 32 -1.86 -5.89 13.53
C ILE A 32 -2.66 -7.14 13.86
N GLU A 33 -2.59 -7.58 15.13
CA GLU A 33 -3.29 -8.79 15.59
C GLU A 33 -4.82 -8.66 15.44
N ASN A 34 -5.35 -7.44 15.61
CA ASN A 34 -6.78 -7.15 15.59
C ASN A 34 -7.07 -5.94 14.69
N PRO A 35 -7.23 -6.13 13.35
CA PRO A 35 -7.56 -5.02 12.45
C PRO A 35 -9.01 -4.60 12.65
N THR A 36 -9.19 -3.43 13.28
CA THR A 36 -10.49 -2.77 13.48
C THR A 36 -10.50 -1.45 12.73
N ALA A 37 -11.70 -0.87 12.56
CA ALA A 37 -11.84 0.46 11.97
C ALA A 37 -11.29 1.60 12.86
N ARG A 38 -10.74 1.26 14.04
CA ARG A 38 -10.18 2.21 15.01
C ARG A 38 -9.01 1.60 15.76
N ILE A 39 -7.80 1.94 15.33
CA ILE A 39 -6.56 1.56 16.00
C ILE A 39 -6.05 2.78 16.77
N LEU A 40 -5.96 2.66 18.10
CA LEU A 40 -5.49 3.74 18.97
C LEU A 40 -3.98 3.93 18.88
N GLU A 41 -3.25 2.84 18.82
CA GLU A 41 -1.79 2.82 18.73
C GLU A 41 -1.37 1.70 17.78
N TYR A 42 -0.53 2.06 16.81
CA TYR A 42 0.03 1.09 15.88
C TYR A 42 1.31 0.50 16.48
N PRO A 43 1.43 -0.84 16.58
CA PRO A 43 2.71 -1.44 16.91
C PRO A 43 3.72 -1.12 15.81
N GLY A 44 5.01 -1.05 16.15
CA GLY A 44 6.05 -0.72 15.20
C GLY A 44 7.29 -0.12 15.84
N LYS A 45 8.16 0.43 15.00
CA LYS A 45 9.43 1.05 15.42
C LYS A 45 9.77 2.24 14.53
N TRP A 46 10.47 3.22 15.11
CA TRP A 46 11.07 4.32 14.38
C TRP A 46 12.42 3.91 13.78
N CYS A 47 12.63 4.26 12.52
CA CYS A 47 13.82 3.94 11.75
C CYS A 47 14.33 5.20 11.07
N GLY A 48 15.66 5.35 11.05
CA GLY A 48 16.33 6.47 10.40
C GLY A 48 17.00 6.03 9.12
N VAL A 49 16.97 6.89 8.11
CA VAL A 49 17.80 6.80 6.91
C VAL A 49 18.68 8.04 6.89
N ASP A 50 19.98 7.83 7.05
CA ASP A 50 20.95 8.93 7.23
C ASP A 50 21.32 9.62 5.91
N ASP A 51 21.29 8.90 4.78
CA ASP A 51 21.58 9.43 3.45
C ASP A 51 20.48 8.99 2.47
N VAL A 52 19.51 9.87 2.23
CA VAL A 52 18.38 9.59 1.32
C VAL A 52 18.81 9.76 -0.14
N GLU A 53 19.79 10.61 -0.44
CA GLU A 53 20.28 10.83 -1.81
C GLU A 53 21.08 9.63 -2.32
N GLY A 54 21.84 8.97 -1.45
CA GLY A 54 22.59 7.75 -1.70
C GLY A 54 21.79 6.45 -1.52
N LEU A 55 20.53 6.51 -1.10
CA LEU A 55 19.72 5.32 -0.83
C LEU A 55 19.39 4.54 -2.11
N GLU A 56 19.99 3.37 -2.27
CA GLU A 56 19.60 2.40 -3.31
C GLU A 56 18.42 1.55 -2.84
N GLN A 57 17.24 1.73 -3.45
CA GLN A 57 16.07 0.91 -3.13
C GLN A 57 16.23 -0.53 -3.63
N LYS A 58 16.19 -1.50 -2.72
CA LYS A 58 16.11 -2.94 -3.05
C LYS A 58 14.65 -3.42 -3.06
N PHE A 59 14.42 -4.57 -3.71
CA PHE A 59 13.09 -5.14 -3.86
C PHE A 59 13.04 -6.65 -3.62
N VAL A 60 12.02 -7.10 -2.92
CA VAL A 60 11.53 -8.49 -2.97
C VAL A 60 10.47 -8.58 -4.05
N THR A 61 10.60 -9.52 -5.00
CA THR A 61 9.68 -9.63 -6.13
C THR A 61 8.85 -10.91 -6.00
N PHE A 62 7.54 -10.77 -6.20
CA PHE A 62 6.62 -11.90 -6.36
C PHE A 62 5.97 -11.86 -7.73
N TYR A 63 5.85 -13.02 -8.36
CA TYR A 63 5.19 -13.23 -9.64
C TYR A 63 3.79 -13.81 -9.42
N CYS A 64 2.82 -13.28 -10.16
CA CYS A 64 1.47 -13.83 -10.21
C CYS A 64 1.49 -15.11 -11.04
N SER A 65 1.22 -16.23 -10.39
CA SER A 65 1.10 -17.56 -10.99
C SER A 65 -0.27 -17.76 -11.63
N SER A 66 -0.30 -18.50 -12.73
CA SER A 66 -1.51 -19.03 -13.37
C SER A 66 -1.87 -20.44 -12.91
N GLU A 67 -1.00 -21.05 -12.10
CA GLU A 67 -1.08 -22.41 -11.59
C GLU A 67 -1.35 -22.41 -10.07
N GLY A 68 -1.53 -23.61 -9.49
CA GLY A 68 -1.57 -23.77 -8.02
C GLY A 68 -2.66 -22.99 -7.28
N GLY A 69 -3.74 -22.58 -7.95
CA GLY A 69 -4.79 -21.75 -7.35
C GLY A 69 -4.47 -20.25 -7.35
N PHE A 70 -3.65 -19.78 -8.29
CA PHE A 70 -3.24 -18.38 -8.47
C PHE A 70 -2.45 -17.83 -7.28
N LYS A 71 -1.21 -18.30 -7.15
CA LYS A 71 -0.29 -17.92 -6.08
C LYS A 71 0.59 -16.71 -6.44
N LEU A 72 1.12 -16.06 -5.42
CA LEU A 72 2.31 -15.21 -5.50
C LEU A 72 3.52 -16.08 -5.17
N GLN A 73 4.51 -16.11 -6.05
CA GLN A 73 5.69 -16.95 -5.88
C GLN A 73 6.97 -16.21 -6.30
N ALA A 74 8.13 -16.67 -5.81
CA ALA A 74 9.40 -16.03 -6.10
C ALA A 74 9.94 -16.32 -7.52
N GLU A 75 9.48 -17.41 -8.14
CA GLU A 75 9.98 -17.87 -9.42
C GLU A 75 9.02 -17.55 -10.57
N VAL A 76 9.60 -17.20 -11.73
CA VAL A 76 8.85 -16.88 -12.94
C VAL A 76 8.34 -18.17 -13.58
N GLU A 77 7.06 -18.19 -13.94
CA GLU A 77 6.48 -19.27 -14.73
C GLU A 77 6.84 -19.13 -16.21
N GLN A 78 6.86 -20.26 -16.91
CA GLN A 78 6.91 -20.21 -18.36
C GLN A 78 5.63 -19.55 -18.89
N PRO A 79 5.74 -18.68 -19.92
CA PRO A 79 4.59 -18.06 -20.55
C PRO A 79 3.53 -19.08 -20.96
N SER A 80 2.27 -18.72 -20.77
CA SER A 80 1.12 -19.56 -21.14
C SER A 80 0.00 -18.75 -21.77
N SER A 81 -0.91 -19.42 -22.48
CA SER A 81 -2.12 -18.79 -23.03
C SER A 81 -3.24 -18.62 -22.00
N ARG A 82 -2.96 -18.85 -20.70
CA ARG A 82 -3.97 -18.69 -19.66
C ARG A 82 -4.28 -17.21 -19.46
N GLU A 83 -5.52 -16.95 -19.07
CA GLU A 83 -5.97 -15.64 -18.64
C GLU A 83 -6.77 -15.77 -17.34
N ARG A 84 -6.77 -14.71 -16.54
CA ARG A 84 -7.64 -14.60 -15.37
C ARG A 84 -8.44 -13.31 -15.43
N ALA A 85 -9.76 -13.43 -15.41
CA ALA A 85 -10.64 -12.27 -15.30
C ALA A 85 -10.50 -11.59 -13.94
N ILE A 86 -10.44 -10.25 -13.95
CA ILE A 86 -10.56 -9.43 -12.74
C ILE A 86 -12.06 -9.18 -12.53
N ALA A 87 -12.67 -9.95 -11.63
CA ALA A 87 -14.10 -9.94 -11.42
C ALA A 87 -14.61 -8.59 -10.86
N LEU A 88 -15.68 -8.08 -11.48
CA LEU A 88 -16.43 -6.94 -11.00
C LEU A 88 -17.41 -7.37 -9.90
N ASN A 89 -17.42 -6.64 -8.79
CA ASN A 89 -18.46 -6.72 -7.77
C ASN A 89 -18.79 -5.30 -7.26
N SER A 90 -20.08 -5.00 -7.10
CA SER A 90 -20.56 -3.66 -6.72
C SER A 90 -20.25 -3.26 -5.27
N LEU A 91 -19.85 -4.20 -4.42
CA LEU A 91 -19.43 -3.93 -3.03
C LEU A 91 -17.93 -3.69 -2.89
N GLN A 92 -17.15 -3.75 -3.96
CA GLN A 92 -15.71 -3.51 -3.91
C GLN A 92 -15.43 -2.07 -3.46
N GLY A 93 -14.79 -1.92 -2.30
CA GLY A 93 -14.56 -0.64 -1.63
C GLY A 93 -15.47 -0.36 -0.44
N ALA A 94 -16.48 -1.19 -0.15
CA ALA A 94 -17.37 -1.00 0.98
C ALA A 94 -16.66 -1.06 2.35
N TRP A 95 -15.52 -1.76 2.46
CA TRP A 95 -14.71 -1.82 3.69
C TRP A 95 -13.33 -1.15 3.50
N SER A 96 -13.26 -0.19 2.60
CA SER A 96 -12.04 0.55 2.31
C SER A 96 -11.64 1.57 3.38
N GLY A 97 -12.49 1.84 4.36
CA GLY A 97 -12.36 3.00 5.24
C GLY A 97 -12.67 4.31 4.50
N GLU A 98 -12.44 5.44 5.14
CA GLU A 98 -12.61 6.76 4.54
C GLU A 98 -11.30 7.26 3.91
N TRP A 99 -11.42 8.14 2.91
CA TRP A 99 -10.27 8.81 2.30
C TRP A 99 -9.55 9.75 3.29
N LEU A 100 -10.32 10.38 4.19
CA LEU A 100 -9.86 11.30 5.22
C LEU A 100 -10.43 10.82 6.57
N SER A 101 -9.60 10.12 7.35
CA SER A 101 -9.95 9.73 8.72
C SER A 101 -9.84 10.94 9.65
N PHE A 102 -10.80 11.07 10.58
CA PHE A 102 -10.83 12.05 11.65
C PHE A 102 -10.75 11.39 13.03
N GLY A 103 -10.12 10.20 13.11
CA GLY A 103 -9.88 9.49 14.37
C GLY A 103 -11.11 8.75 14.93
N GLY A 104 -12.13 8.53 14.10
CA GLY A 104 -13.31 7.73 14.43
C GLY A 104 -13.15 6.24 14.10
N GLU A 105 -14.26 5.60 13.73
CA GLU A 105 -14.29 4.25 13.14
C GLU A 105 -14.26 4.34 11.61
N ASP A 106 -13.29 5.07 11.09
CA ASP A 106 -13.17 5.47 9.69
C ASP A 106 -11.92 4.88 9.00
N MET A 107 -11.14 4.06 9.72
CA MET A 107 -10.03 3.31 9.15
C MET A 107 -10.50 1.99 8.51
N PRO A 108 -9.73 1.42 7.57
CA PRO A 108 -10.02 0.08 7.06
C PRO A 108 -9.89 -0.95 8.20
N GLY A 109 -10.99 -1.64 8.52
CA GLY A 109 -10.97 -2.78 9.42
C GLY A 109 -10.47 -4.05 8.75
N ASN A 110 -10.83 -5.21 9.30
CA ASN A 110 -10.51 -6.51 8.71
C ASN A 110 -10.95 -6.59 7.23
N GLN A 111 -10.00 -6.87 6.35
CA GLN A 111 -10.17 -6.87 4.89
C GLN A 111 -10.66 -8.21 4.33
N ALA A 112 -10.95 -9.22 5.16
CA ALA A 112 -11.38 -10.54 4.70
C ALA A 112 -12.61 -10.48 3.76
N SER A 113 -13.59 -9.61 4.06
CA SER A 113 -14.77 -9.41 3.21
C SER A 113 -14.42 -8.80 1.85
N GLU A 114 -13.46 -7.87 1.80
CA GLU A 114 -12.96 -7.27 0.57
C GLU A 114 -12.16 -8.27 -0.27
N ASP A 115 -11.36 -9.12 0.37
CA ASP A 115 -10.57 -10.14 -0.29
C ASP A 115 -11.46 -11.23 -0.90
N ALA A 116 -12.57 -11.58 -0.23
CA ALA A 116 -13.53 -12.56 -0.71
C ALA A 116 -14.28 -12.15 -1.99
N ILE A 117 -14.40 -10.85 -2.26
CA ILE A 117 -15.08 -10.30 -3.45
C ILE A 117 -14.11 -9.75 -4.50
N ALA A 118 -12.80 -9.89 -4.29
CA ALA A 118 -11.76 -9.43 -5.20
C ALA A 118 -11.12 -10.62 -5.96
N THR A 119 -10.36 -10.29 -7.01
CA THR A 119 -9.53 -11.30 -7.69
C THR A 119 -8.16 -11.35 -7.01
N THR A 120 -7.87 -12.45 -6.31
CA THR A 120 -6.73 -12.50 -5.38
C THR A 120 -5.61 -13.43 -5.80
N TRP A 121 -4.37 -13.02 -5.58
CA TRP A 121 -3.19 -13.89 -5.54
C TRP A 121 -2.61 -13.86 -4.13
N SER A 122 -2.22 -15.02 -3.62
CA SER A 122 -1.67 -15.13 -2.26
C SER A 122 -0.35 -15.87 -2.27
N THR A 123 0.54 -15.51 -1.36
CA THR A 123 1.70 -16.34 -1.04
C THR A 123 1.25 -17.63 -0.31
N GLY A 124 2.20 -18.50 0.03
CA GLY A 124 2.04 -19.33 1.22
C GLY A 124 2.44 -18.55 2.48
N PRO A 125 2.34 -19.14 3.67
CA PRO A 125 2.97 -18.58 4.86
C PRO A 125 4.44 -18.25 4.58
N LEU A 126 4.85 -17.02 4.89
CA LEU A 126 6.21 -16.55 4.66
C LEU A 126 7.19 -17.28 5.59
N ASN A 127 8.41 -17.49 5.10
CA ASN A 127 9.46 -18.13 5.90
C ASN A 127 10.22 -17.13 6.78
N GLU A 128 10.19 -15.85 6.41
CA GLU A 128 10.92 -14.76 7.07
C GLU A 128 10.10 -13.46 7.03
N ASP A 129 10.44 -12.53 7.92
CA ASP A 129 9.81 -11.21 7.97
C ASP A 129 10.18 -10.41 6.70
N ILE A 130 9.22 -9.64 6.17
CA ILE A 130 9.45 -8.70 5.08
C ILE A 130 9.08 -7.29 5.57
N GLU A 131 10.07 -6.41 5.65
CA GLU A 131 9.89 -5.01 6.01
C GLU A 131 9.76 -4.14 4.76
N ILE A 132 8.51 -3.89 4.37
CA ILE A 132 8.15 -3.10 3.20
C ILE A 132 8.28 -1.62 3.54
N VAL A 133 9.22 -0.91 2.93
CA VAL A 133 9.44 0.53 3.13
C VAL A 133 9.62 1.20 1.78
N GLY A 134 8.62 1.98 1.37
CA GLY A 134 8.60 2.68 0.07
C GLY A 134 7.27 2.46 -0.66
N ARG A 135 7.30 2.57 -2.00
CA ARG A 135 6.13 2.35 -2.87
C ARG A 135 6.21 1.00 -3.58
N PRO A 136 5.34 0.02 -3.27
CA PRO A 136 5.26 -1.21 -4.04
C PRO A 136 4.97 -0.95 -5.52
N GLU A 137 5.62 -1.69 -6.41
CA GLU A 137 5.52 -1.51 -7.86
C GLU A 137 4.82 -2.68 -8.52
N MET A 138 3.73 -2.39 -9.21
CA MET A 138 2.93 -3.40 -9.88
C MET A 138 3.17 -3.38 -11.39
N SER A 139 3.27 -4.55 -12.00
CA SER A 139 3.31 -4.70 -13.45
C SER A 139 2.42 -5.84 -13.91
N LEU A 140 1.40 -5.52 -14.71
CA LEU A 140 0.48 -6.48 -15.28
C LEU A 140 0.41 -6.39 -16.80
N PHE A 141 0.19 -7.53 -17.44
CA PHE A 141 -0.17 -7.65 -18.84
C PHE A 141 -1.66 -7.93 -18.93
N VAL A 142 -2.45 -6.97 -19.43
CA VAL A 142 -3.92 -7.02 -19.35
C VAL A 142 -4.60 -6.72 -20.66
N THR A 143 -5.83 -7.22 -20.82
CA THR A 143 -6.80 -6.70 -21.81
C THR A 143 -7.93 -5.94 -21.10
N SER A 144 -8.59 -5.07 -21.85
CA SER A 144 -9.80 -4.35 -21.42
C SER A 144 -10.85 -4.41 -22.53
N ASP A 145 -12.11 -4.66 -22.17
CA ASP A 145 -13.26 -4.58 -23.09
C ASP A 145 -13.75 -3.14 -23.30
N LYS A 146 -13.34 -2.21 -22.42
CA LYS A 146 -13.68 -0.78 -22.48
C LYS A 146 -12.46 0.10 -22.77
N PRO A 147 -12.66 1.25 -23.44
CA PRO A 147 -11.58 2.22 -23.66
C PRO A 147 -11.17 2.96 -22.38
N GLN A 148 -12.08 3.07 -21.41
CA GLN A 148 -11.85 3.67 -20.09
C GLN A 148 -12.09 2.63 -19.01
N ALA A 149 -11.08 2.42 -18.18
CA ALA A 149 -11.07 1.44 -17.13
C ALA A 149 -10.08 1.85 -16.05
N LEU A 150 -10.22 1.27 -14.86
CA LEU A 150 -9.24 1.39 -13.79
C LEU A 150 -8.92 0.02 -13.19
N ILE A 151 -7.74 -0.09 -12.59
CA ILE A 151 -7.37 -1.24 -11.74
C ILE A 151 -7.01 -0.69 -10.37
N MET A 152 -7.71 -1.16 -9.34
CA MET A 152 -7.30 -1.01 -7.95
C MET A 152 -6.55 -2.26 -7.51
N ALA A 153 -5.37 -2.08 -6.93
CA ALA A 153 -4.61 -3.12 -6.25
C ALA A 153 -4.56 -2.85 -4.76
N ARG A 154 -4.77 -3.88 -3.95
CA ARG A 154 -4.54 -3.88 -2.50
C ARG A 154 -3.52 -4.93 -2.15
N LEU A 155 -2.67 -4.61 -1.19
CA LEU A 155 -1.84 -5.58 -0.48
C LEU A 155 -2.36 -5.69 0.94
N SER A 156 -2.66 -6.92 1.36
CA SER A 156 -3.09 -7.23 2.71
C SER A 156 -2.16 -8.25 3.35
N ASP A 157 -1.95 -8.09 4.66
CA ASP A 157 -1.28 -9.05 5.52
C ASP A 157 -2.33 -9.94 6.20
N VAL A 158 -2.34 -11.23 5.88
CA VAL A 158 -3.24 -12.22 6.49
C VAL A 158 -2.50 -13.02 7.55
N SER A 159 -2.89 -12.80 8.81
CA SER A 159 -2.37 -13.55 9.96
C SER A 159 -2.73 -15.04 9.92
N PRO A 160 -2.02 -15.92 10.66
CA PRO A 160 -2.38 -17.33 10.82
C PRO A 160 -3.80 -17.56 11.35
N SER A 161 -4.37 -16.56 12.05
CA SER A 161 -5.75 -16.58 12.53
C SER A 161 -6.79 -16.27 11.45
N GLY A 162 -6.37 -15.88 10.25
CA GLY A 162 -7.23 -15.54 9.10
C GLY A 162 -7.70 -14.08 9.06
N LYS A 163 -7.26 -13.22 9.98
CA LYS A 163 -7.55 -11.78 9.93
C LYS A 163 -6.67 -11.12 8.87
N SER A 164 -7.28 -10.28 8.04
CA SER A 164 -6.63 -9.58 6.93
C SER A 164 -6.50 -8.10 7.24
N THR A 165 -5.27 -7.59 7.21
CA THR A 165 -4.92 -6.20 7.53
C THR A 165 -4.47 -5.50 6.25
N LEU A 166 -5.06 -4.34 5.93
CA LEU A 166 -4.62 -3.56 4.76
C LEU A 166 -3.20 -3.00 4.98
N ILE A 167 -2.23 -3.41 4.16
CA ILE A 167 -0.87 -2.84 4.16
C ILE A 167 -0.87 -1.53 3.38
N THR A 168 -1.27 -1.60 2.11
CA THR A 168 -1.33 -0.46 1.19
C THR A 168 -2.25 -0.77 0.01
N ARG A 169 -2.55 0.26 -0.78
CA ARG A 169 -3.35 0.18 -1.99
C ARG A 169 -2.86 1.18 -3.03
N GLY A 170 -3.25 0.97 -4.28
CA GLY A 170 -2.93 1.87 -5.38
C GLY A 170 -3.88 1.66 -6.54
N VAL A 171 -4.18 2.75 -7.24
CA VAL A 171 -5.09 2.74 -8.38
C VAL A 171 -4.42 3.33 -9.60
N VAL A 172 -4.71 2.76 -10.75
CA VAL A 172 -4.37 3.33 -12.05
C VAL A 172 -5.62 3.43 -12.90
N ASN A 173 -5.94 4.64 -13.36
CA ASN A 173 -6.80 4.80 -14.54
C ASN A 173 -5.96 4.42 -15.75
N LEU A 174 -6.41 3.42 -16.52
CA LEU A 174 -5.62 2.83 -17.61
C LEU A 174 -5.34 3.82 -18.75
N SER A 175 -6.07 4.93 -18.82
CA SER A 175 -5.76 6.02 -19.76
C SER A 175 -4.47 6.76 -19.41
N HIS A 176 -4.03 6.68 -18.16
CA HIS A 176 -2.81 7.31 -17.64
C HIS A 176 -1.59 6.37 -17.65
N ARG A 177 -1.67 5.19 -18.30
CA ARG A 177 -0.59 4.19 -18.33
C ARG A 177 0.75 4.70 -18.90
N HIS A 178 0.74 5.83 -19.61
CA HIS A 178 1.92 6.46 -20.18
C HIS A 178 2.29 7.80 -19.51
N GLY A 179 1.57 8.20 -18.46
CA GLY A 179 1.74 9.47 -17.75
C GLY A 179 0.42 10.21 -17.52
N HIS A 180 0.51 11.35 -16.85
CA HIS A 180 -0.67 12.12 -16.42
C HIS A 180 -0.87 13.44 -17.18
N LYS A 181 0.06 13.82 -18.06
CA LYS A 181 -0.11 14.99 -18.92
C LYS A 181 -1.11 14.68 -20.03
N LEU A 182 -1.84 15.70 -20.48
CA LEU A 182 -2.93 15.54 -21.44
C LEU A 182 -2.51 14.80 -22.73
N GLU A 183 -1.33 15.13 -23.24
CA GLU A 183 -0.75 14.52 -24.46
C GLU A 183 -0.33 13.05 -24.28
N GLN A 184 -0.20 12.58 -23.04
CA GLN A 184 0.15 11.20 -22.71
C GLN A 184 -1.10 10.33 -22.48
N LEU A 185 -2.27 10.95 -22.31
CA LEU A 185 -3.51 10.24 -22.05
C LEU A 185 -3.96 9.53 -23.34
N LYS A 186 -4.17 8.23 -23.24
CA LYS A 186 -4.66 7.41 -24.36
C LYS A 186 -5.66 6.41 -23.87
N HIS A 187 -6.80 6.26 -24.54
CA HIS A 187 -7.72 5.16 -24.24
C HIS A 187 -7.02 3.80 -24.36
N MET A 188 -7.56 2.81 -23.65
CA MET A 188 -7.14 1.43 -23.82
C MET A 188 -7.51 0.94 -25.23
N PRO A 189 -6.60 0.26 -25.93
CA PRO A 189 -6.96 -0.48 -27.12
C PRO A 189 -7.82 -1.69 -26.71
N ILE A 190 -9.07 -1.73 -27.19
CA ILE A 190 -10.05 -2.74 -26.76
C ILE A 190 -9.60 -4.13 -27.20
N GLY A 191 -9.52 -5.06 -26.26
CA GLY A 191 -9.16 -6.46 -26.50
C GLY A 191 -7.67 -6.71 -26.77
N GLU A 192 -6.83 -5.67 -26.83
CA GLU A 192 -5.39 -5.83 -27.07
C GLU A 192 -4.62 -5.98 -25.75
N HIS A 193 -3.69 -6.95 -25.70
CA HIS A 193 -2.83 -7.12 -24.54
C HIS A 193 -1.91 -5.91 -24.36
N THR A 194 -1.97 -5.30 -23.19
CA THR A 194 -1.25 -4.06 -22.88
C THR A 194 -0.56 -4.19 -21.53
N ARG A 195 0.73 -3.81 -21.49
CA ARG A 195 1.52 -3.75 -20.26
C ARG A 195 1.18 -2.48 -19.48
N ILE A 196 0.74 -2.65 -18.24
CA ILE A 196 0.41 -1.57 -17.30
C ILE A 196 1.40 -1.63 -16.13
N LYS A 197 1.99 -0.49 -15.80
CA LYS A 197 2.92 -0.33 -14.67
C LYS A 197 2.45 0.84 -13.81
N TRP A 198 2.38 0.63 -12.50
CA TRP A 198 2.03 1.69 -11.56
C TRP A 198 2.55 1.39 -10.17
N GLN A 199 2.57 2.41 -9.32
CA GLN A 199 2.98 2.30 -7.93
C GLN A 199 1.77 2.31 -7.01
N LEU A 200 1.84 1.57 -5.90
CA LEU A 200 0.92 1.69 -4.78
C LEU A 200 1.35 2.85 -3.88
N ASN A 201 0.48 3.24 -2.95
CA ASN A 201 0.80 4.25 -1.95
C ASN A 201 2.02 3.81 -1.13
N ALA A 202 2.84 4.79 -0.76
CA ALA A 202 4.00 4.54 0.08
C ALA A 202 3.57 3.97 1.43
N CYS A 203 4.27 2.95 1.91
CA CYS A 203 4.03 2.36 3.22
C CYS A 203 5.35 2.01 3.91
N ALA A 204 5.26 1.80 5.22
CA ALA A 204 6.30 1.26 6.07
C ALA A 204 5.63 0.22 6.97
N TYR A 205 5.86 -1.06 6.69
CA TYR A 205 5.12 -2.17 7.29
C TYR A 205 5.98 -3.44 7.39
N THR A 206 5.97 -4.09 8.54
CA THR A 206 6.58 -5.39 8.80
C THR A 206 5.54 -6.46 8.65
N MET A 207 5.72 -7.33 7.67
CA MET A 207 4.92 -8.54 7.50
C MET A 207 5.68 -9.71 8.11
N ARG A 208 5.09 -10.38 9.09
CA ARG A 208 5.80 -11.39 9.89
C ARG A 208 5.88 -12.76 9.22
N ALA A 209 6.91 -13.52 9.56
CA ALA A 209 7.01 -14.93 9.20
C ALA A 209 5.75 -15.69 9.65
N GLY A 210 5.28 -16.62 8.81
CA GLY A 210 4.03 -17.34 9.01
C GLY A 210 2.78 -16.62 8.49
N HIS A 211 2.86 -15.32 8.18
CA HIS A 211 1.77 -14.59 7.56
C HIS A 211 1.69 -14.82 6.05
N THR A 212 0.55 -14.49 5.46
CA THR A 212 0.31 -14.61 4.02
C THR A 212 0.07 -13.23 3.41
N LEU A 213 0.93 -12.82 2.48
CA LEU A 213 0.67 -11.68 1.61
C LEU A 213 -0.46 -12.02 0.63
N VAL A 214 -1.48 -11.16 0.58
CA VAL A 214 -2.57 -11.21 -0.40
C VAL A 214 -2.55 -9.96 -1.27
N LEU A 215 -2.40 -10.18 -2.58
CA LEU A 215 -2.65 -9.18 -3.61
C LEU A 215 -4.10 -9.32 -4.08
N SER A 216 -4.88 -8.26 -3.97
CA SER A 216 -6.28 -8.20 -4.42
C SER A 216 -6.43 -7.18 -5.54
N LEU A 217 -7.01 -7.59 -6.68
CA LEU A 217 -7.30 -6.72 -7.83
C LEU A 217 -8.81 -6.57 -8.03
N THR A 218 -9.24 -5.32 -8.30
CA THR A 218 -10.63 -4.99 -8.64
C THR A 218 -10.70 -3.92 -9.74
N PRO A 219 -11.72 -3.95 -10.62
CA PRO A 219 -11.90 -2.93 -11.66
C PRO A 219 -12.65 -1.66 -11.18
N ASN A 220 -13.04 -1.62 -9.90
CA ASN A 220 -13.63 -0.45 -9.23
C ASN A 220 -13.31 -0.50 -7.72
N TYR A 221 -13.49 0.62 -7.02
CA TYR A 221 -13.27 0.69 -5.57
C TYR A 221 -13.98 1.89 -4.94
N TRP A 222 -15.31 1.87 -4.90
CA TRP A 222 -16.14 2.97 -4.38
C TRP A 222 -16.34 2.83 -2.86
N PRO A 223 -16.26 3.90 -2.05
CA PRO A 223 -16.25 5.33 -2.41
C PRO A 223 -14.87 5.97 -2.59
N MET A 224 -13.80 5.21 -2.44
CA MET A 224 -12.42 5.74 -2.54
C MET A 224 -12.07 6.28 -3.92
N VAL A 225 -12.60 5.66 -4.97
CA VAL A 225 -12.34 6.03 -6.37
C VAL A 225 -13.64 6.08 -7.13
N TRP A 226 -13.82 7.14 -7.91
CA TRP A 226 -14.97 7.24 -8.81
C TRP A 226 -14.92 6.11 -9.85
N PRO A 227 -16.01 5.34 -10.03
CA PRO A 227 -16.02 4.22 -10.95
C PRO A 227 -15.88 4.68 -12.41
N SER A 228 -15.46 3.74 -13.26
CA SER A 228 -15.47 3.94 -14.71
C SER A 228 -16.91 4.16 -15.21
N PRO A 229 -17.11 4.85 -16.35
CA PRO A 229 -18.46 5.21 -16.82
C PRO A 229 -19.34 4.01 -17.18
N GLU A 230 -18.72 2.85 -17.43
CA GLU A 230 -19.38 1.59 -17.75
C GLU A 230 -18.77 0.46 -16.92
N PRO A 231 -19.51 -0.65 -16.66
CA PRO A 231 -18.92 -1.89 -16.18
C PRO A 231 -17.80 -2.37 -17.11
N VAL A 232 -16.67 -2.76 -16.52
CA VAL A 232 -15.46 -3.18 -17.25
C VAL A 232 -15.16 -4.64 -16.97
N GLU A 233 -14.83 -5.39 -18.02
CA GLU A 233 -14.19 -6.70 -17.95
C GLU A 233 -12.69 -6.55 -18.25
N LEU A 234 -11.86 -6.84 -17.25
CA LEU A 234 -10.40 -6.88 -17.39
C LEU A 234 -9.92 -8.32 -17.29
N LYS A 235 -8.86 -8.67 -18.03
CA LYS A 235 -8.20 -9.97 -17.91
C LYS A 235 -6.70 -9.79 -17.76
N VAL A 236 -6.10 -10.51 -16.83
CA VAL A 236 -4.64 -10.67 -16.71
C VAL A 236 -4.24 -11.82 -17.62
N SER A 237 -3.35 -11.56 -18.57
CA SER A 237 -2.76 -12.56 -19.47
C SER A 237 -1.43 -13.04 -18.93
N PHE A 238 -1.23 -14.36 -18.94
CA PHE A 238 0.03 -14.99 -18.53
C PHE A 238 0.95 -15.30 -19.71
N ALA A 239 0.71 -14.65 -20.86
CA ALA A 239 1.63 -14.68 -22.00
C ALA A 239 2.93 -13.89 -21.74
N GLU A 240 2.92 -13.02 -20.72
CA GLU A 240 4.10 -12.37 -20.17
C GLU A 240 4.06 -12.45 -18.63
N GLU A 241 5.22 -12.21 -17.98
CA GLU A 241 5.30 -12.18 -16.51
C GLU A 241 4.44 -11.07 -15.91
N ASN A 242 3.79 -11.36 -14.78
CA ASN A 242 3.01 -10.41 -14.01
C ASN A 242 3.60 -10.39 -12.61
N LEU A 243 3.88 -9.22 -12.05
CA LEU A 243 4.67 -9.14 -10.82
C LEU A 243 4.32 -7.94 -9.95
N ILE A 244 4.59 -8.11 -8.65
CA ILE A 244 4.61 -7.06 -7.63
C ILE A 244 6.01 -7.02 -7.02
N LYS A 245 6.59 -5.83 -6.93
CA LYS A 245 7.85 -5.57 -6.24
C LYS A 245 7.58 -4.87 -4.92
N LEU A 246 8.09 -5.42 -3.83
CA LEU A 246 8.01 -4.86 -2.49
C LEU A 246 9.34 -4.17 -2.16
N PRO A 247 9.34 -2.85 -1.97
CA PRO A 247 10.55 -2.10 -1.65
C PRO A 247 11.01 -2.43 -0.22
N ILE A 248 12.29 -2.74 -0.05
CA ILE A 248 12.93 -3.03 1.23
C ILE A 248 14.17 -2.14 1.41
N LEU A 249 14.52 -1.82 2.65
CA LEU A 249 15.75 -1.09 2.95
C LEU A 249 16.98 -2.03 2.87
N PRO A 250 18.11 -1.60 2.25
CA PRO A 250 19.29 -2.45 2.04
C PRO A 250 19.90 -3.09 3.29
N ASP A 251 19.97 -2.34 4.38
CA ASP A 251 20.53 -2.77 5.67
C ASP A 251 19.44 -3.12 6.69
N GLY A 252 18.21 -3.23 6.21
CA GLY A 252 17.01 -3.27 7.03
C GLY A 252 16.76 -1.94 7.75
N PRO A 253 15.55 -1.72 8.27
CA PRO A 253 15.26 -0.65 9.20
C PRO A 253 16.07 -0.83 10.50
N SER A 254 17.23 -0.20 10.55
CA SER A 254 17.96 -0.06 11.80
C SER A 254 17.18 0.88 12.73
N PRO A 255 16.98 0.51 14.01
CA PRO A 255 16.54 1.48 15.01
C PRO A 255 17.48 2.67 14.93
N SER A 256 16.96 3.86 14.66
CA SER A 256 17.82 5.03 14.63
C SER A 256 18.46 5.16 16.02
N LYS A 257 19.79 5.21 16.10
CA LYS A 257 20.50 5.52 17.35
C LYS A 257 20.09 6.90 17.89
N ASN A 258 19.64 7.77 16.98
CA ASN A 258 19.08 9.09 17.22
C ASN A 258 17.55 9.11 16.98
N GLY A 259 16.90 7.93 17.04
CA GLY A 259 15.46 7.78 16.89
C GLY A 259 14.79 8.37 18.11
N VAL A 260 14.56 9.67 18.07
CA VAL A 260 13.98 10.40 19.19
C VAL A 260 12.55 9.93 19.36
N THR A 261 12.27 9.21 20.44
CA THR A 261 10.90 9.01 20.91
C THR A 261 10.27 10.39 21.08
N CYS A 262 9.12 10.62 20.43
CA CYS A 262 8.36 11.85 20.61
C CYS A 262 8.17 12.09 22.12
N PRO A 263 8.59 13.24 22.68
CA PRO A 263 8.54 13.51 24.12
C PRO A 263 7.11 13.87 24.54
N VAL A 264 6.13 13.01 24.24
CA VAL A 264 4.72 13.18 24.63
C VAL A 264 4.59 13.18 26.15
N GLU A 265 5.51 12.54 26.87
CA GLU A 265 5.53 12.56 28.35
C GLU A 265 5.70 13.97 28.93
N GLU A 266 6.40 14.87 28.24
CA GLU A 266 6.60 16.26 28.69
C GLU A 266 5.45 17.20 28.24
N TYR A 267 4.59 16.73 27.33
CA TYR A 267 3.49 17.50 26.76
C TYR A 267 2.25 16.61 26.65
N PRO A 268 1.48 16.42 27.73
CA PRO A 268 0.30 15.58 27.71
C PRO A 268 -0.64 16.09 26.63
N LEU A 269 -0.83 15.27 25.60
CA LEU A 269 -1.95 15.43 24.69
C LEU A 269 -3.20 15.18 25.52
N ASP A 270 -3.97 16.23 25.77
CA ASP A 270 -5.30 16.08 26.35
C ASP A 270 -6.05 15.11 25.42
N PRO A 271 -6.58 13.96 25.91
CA PRO A 271 -7.37 13.06 25.10
C PRO A 271 -8.68 13.76 24.77
N GLY A 272 -8.61 14.72 23.84
CA GLY A 272 -9.73 15.48 23.36
C GLY A 272 -10.78 14.48 22.90
N THR A 273 -11.98 14.57 23.46
CA THR A 273 -13.10 13.78 22.98
C THR A 273 -13.58 14.48 21.71
N PRO A 274 -13.47 13.87 20.51
CA PRO A 274 -14.02 14.49 19.31
C PRO A 274 -15.54 14.62 19.49
N SER A 275 -15.98 15.83 19.81
CA SER A 275 -17.38 16.20 19.91
C SER A 275 -17.83 16.67 18.52
N ARG A 276 -18.82 15.99 17.93
CA ARG A 276 -19.49 16.44 16.70
C ARG A 276 -20.58 17.49 17.00
N THR A 277 -20.54 18.16 18.15
CA THR A 277 -21.52 19.20 18.50
C THR A 277 -21.06 20.55 17.94
N ILE A 278 -21.67 20.96 16.82
CA ILE A 278 -21.62 22.36 16.39
C ILE A 278 -22.64 23.13 17.24
N SER A 279 -22.18 23.81 18.28
CA SER A 279 -23.00 24.80 18.98
C SER A 279 -23.00 26.09 18.17
N LEU A 280 -24.10 26.36 17.47
CA LEU A 280 -24.33 27.68 16.88
C LEU A 280 -24.50 28.70 18.03
N ARG A 281 -23.68 29.75 18.04
CA ARG A 281 -23.87 30.93 18.88
C ARG A 281 -24.82 31.90 18.19
#